data_AF-A0AA37DFF3-F1
#
_entry.id   AF-A0AA37DFF3-F1
#
_cell.length_a   1.000
_cell.length_b   1.000
_cell.length_c   1.000
_cell.angle_alpha   90.00
_cell.angle_beta   90.00
_cell.angle_gamma   90.00
#
_symmetry.space_group_name_H-M   'P 1'
#
loop_
_entity.id
_entity.type
_entity.pdbx_description
1 polymer ?
#
loop_
_entity_poly.entity_id
_entity_poly.type
_entity_poly.pdbx_seq_one_letter_code
_entity_poly.pdbx_strand_id
1 'polypeptide(L)' 'MNITYTQNGDYLIPNIAIRTTKLIRHYGRLCKAYLEMYLPILFNEQVLSDKLLRYCARLTKRNETVWS' A
#
# COMPACT_ATOMS: atom_id res chain seq x y z
N MET A 1 13.78 -4.95 19.16
CA MET A 1 13.27 -3.82 18.35
C MET A 1 13.23 -2.61 19.29
N ASN A 2 14.08 -1.61 19.08
CA ASN A 2 14.20 -0.47 20.01
C ASN A 2 13.32 0.67 19.50
N ILE A 3 12.21 0.95 20.20
CA ILE A 3 11.23 1.98 19.80
C ILE A 3 11.58 3.23 20.60
N THR A 4 11.85 4.34 19.92
CA THR A 4 12.10 5.63 20.56
C THR A 4 10.78 6.38 20.72
N TYR A 5 10.69 7.28 21.71
CA TYR A 5 9.47 8.02 22.00
C TYR A 5 9.74 9.52 21.93
N THR A 6 8.74 10.29 21.50
CA THR A 6 8.73 11.74 21.52
C THR A 6 7.64 12.19 22.49
N GLN A 7 8.00 13.06 23.44
CA GLN A 7 7.05 13.58 24.42
C GLN A 7 6.22 14.72 23.81
N ASN A 8 4.90 14.62 23.91
CA ASN A 8 3.95 15.66 23.55
C ASN A 8 2.98 15.88 24.71
N GLY A 9 3.25 16.93 25.50
CA GLY A 9 2.56 17.17 26.77
C GLY A 9 2.78 16.02 27.75
N ASP A 10 1.69 15.46 28.27
CA ASP A 10 1.71 14.35 29.22
C ASP A 10 1.86 12.97 28.55
N TYR A 11 1.92 12.91 27.21
CA TYR A 11 1.96 11.66 26.47
C TYR A 11 3.32 11.40 25.83
N LEU A 12 3.78 10.15 25.91
CA LEU A 12 4.91 9.63 25.15
C LEU A 12 4.42 8.96 23.87
N ILE A 13 4.66 9.60 22.73
CA ILE A 13 4.26 9.10 21.41
C ILE A 13 5.43 8.30 20.83
N PRO A 14 5.26 7.01 20.53
CA PRO A 14 6.30 6.24 19.86
C PRO A 14 6.61 6.84 18.49
N ASN A 15 7.90 6.90 18.15
CA ASN A 15 8.41 7.34 16.86
C ASN A 15 8.18 6.25 15.82
N ILE A 16 6.94 6.17 15.35
CA ILE A 16 6.53 5.25 14.30
C ILE A 16 6.79 5.93 12.96
N ALA A 17 7.81 5.49 12.24
CA ALA A 17 8.01 5.92 10.87
C ALA A 17 6.96 5.25 9.97
N ILE A 18 6.11 6.04 9.33
CA ILE A 18 5.30 5.55 8.22
C ILE A 18 6.29 5.18 7.11
N ARG A 19 6.43 3.88 6.84
CA ARG A 19 7.18 3.42 5.67
C ARG A 19 6.45 3.97 4.46
N THR A 20 6.98 5.04 3.88
CA THR A 20 6.36 5.82 2.81
C THR A 20 5.87 4.87 1.74
N THR A 21 4.57 4.60 1.77
CA THR A 21 3.93 3.74 0.80
C THR A 21 3.77 4.61 -0.41
N LYS A 22 4.59 4.36 -1.44
CA LYS A 22 4.62 5.13 -2.68
C LYS A 22 3.19 5.48 -3.08
N LEU A 23 2.88 6.79 -3.15
CA LEU A 23 1.52 7.26 -3.36
C LEU A 23 0.92 6.56 -4.60
N ILE A 24 -0.27 6.00 -4.44
CA ILE A 24 -0.96 5.29 -5.50
C ILE A 24 -1.36 6.32 -6.57
N ARG A 25 -0.66 6.35 -7.71
CA ARG A 25 -1.07 7.11 -8.90
C ARG A 25 -2.38 6.56 -9.48
N HIS A 26 -2.98 7.28 -10.44
CA HIS A 26 -4.27 6.95 -11.07
C HIS A 26 -4.49 5.45 -11.35
N TYR A 27 -3.53 4.79 -12.01
CA TYR A 27 -3.65 3.37 -12.35
C TYR A 27 -3.67 2.42 -11.15
N GLY A 28 -3.00 2.77 -10.05
CA GLY A 28 -3.07 1.95 -8.84
C GLY A 28 -4.42 2.08 -8.13
N ARG A 29 -5.07 3.25 -8.19
CA ARG A 29 -6.43 3.46 -7.63
C ARG A 29 -7.46 2.66 -8.44
N LEU A 30 -7.32 2.67 -9.76
CA LEU A 30 -8.13 1.86 -10.67
C LEU A 30 -7.93 0.36 -10.42
N CYS A 31 -6.69 -0.10 -10.26
CA CYS A 31 -6.40 -1.50 -9.98
C CYS A 31 -7.02 -1.95 -8.64
N LYS A 32 -6.94 -1.12 -7.60
CA LYS A 32 -7.59 -1.38 -6.31
C LYS A 32 -9.11 -1.52 -6.49
N ALA A 33 -9.75 -0.56 -7.14
CA ALA A 33 -11.20 -0.60 -7.38
C ALA A 33 -11.63 -1.82 -8.21
N TYR A 34 -10.84 -2.20 -9.21
CA TYR A 34 -11.09 -3.39 -10.01
C TYR A 34 -11.00 -4.67 -9.16
N LEU A 35 -9.97 -4.80 -8.32
CA LEU A 35 -9.83 -5.96 -7.43
C LEU A 35 -10.98 -6.04 -6.42
N GLU A 36 -11.38 -4.91 -5.83
CA GLU A 36 -12.51 -4.84 -4.89
C GLU A 36 -13.83 -5.26 -5.54
N MET A 37 -14.07 -4.83 -6.79
CA MET A 37 -15.35 -5.01 -7.46
C MET A 37 -15.50 -6.37 -8.16
N TYR A 38 -14.41 -6.90 -8.71
CA TYR A 38 -14.46 -8.10 -9.56
C TYR A 38 -13.74 -9.32 -8.98
N LEU A 39 -12.81 -9.14 -8.03
CA LEU A 39 -11.98 -10.23 -7.49
C LEU A 39 -11.85 -10.13 -5.96
N PRO A 40 -12.97 -10.19 -5.20
CA PRO A 40 -12.98 -9.91 -3.77
C PRO A 40 -12.12 -10.89 -2.95
N ILE A 41 -12.02 -12.15 -3.36
CA ILE A 41 -11.17 -13.16 -2.70
C ILE A 41 -9.69 -12.77 -2.83
N LEU A 42 -9.24 -12.49 -4.06
CA LEU A 42 -7.86 -12.06 -4.32
C LEU A 42 -7.56 -10.72 -3.62
N PHE A 43 -8.52 -9.79 -3.61
CA PHE A 43 -8.39 -8.55 -2.89
C PHE A 43 -8.13 -8.78 -1.40
N ASN A 44 -8.94 -9.61 -0.74
CA ASN A 44 -8.79 -9.94 0.67
C ASN A 44 -7.43 -10.58 0.96
N GLU A 45 -6.99 -11.54 0.15
CA GLU A 45 -5.65 -12.13 0.29
C GLU A 45 -4.53 -11.09 0.20
N GLN A 46 -4.60 -10.18 -0.78
CA GLN A 46 -3.57 -9.15 -0.98
C GLN A 46 -3.57 -8.09 0.13
N VAL A 47 -4.74 -7.77 0.69
CA VAL A 47 -4.90 -6.86 1.83
C VAL A 47 -4.32 -7.50 3.09
N LEU A 48 -4.70 -8.73 3.40
CA LEU A 48 -4.22 -9.47 4.58
C LEU A 48 -2.71 -9.71 4.53
N SER A 49 -2.14 -9.88 3.33
CA SER A 49 -0.70 -10.03 3.14
C SER A 49 0.07 -8.68 3.12
N ASP A 50 -0.59 -7.52 3.23
CA ASP A 50 0.01 -6.19 3.06
C ASP A 50 0.78 -6.02 1.72
N LYS A 51 0.34 -6.74 0.68
CA LYS A 51 1.00 -6.77 -0.64
C LYS A 51 0.19 -6.09 -1.74
N LEU A 52 -1.04 -5.68 -1.46
CA LEU A 52 -1.95 -5.04 -2.42
C LEU A 52 -1.26 -3.92 -3.24
N LEU A 53 -0.59 -2.99 -2.56
CA LEU A 53 0.03 -1.84 -3.23
C LEU A 53 1.19 -2.25 -4.14
N ARG A 54 1.99 -3.23 -3.71
CA ARG A 54 3.09 -3.79 -4.51
C ARG A 54 2.55 -4.54 -5.73
N TYR A 55 1.43 -5.24 -5.56
CA TYR A 55 0.74 -5.96 -6.63
C TYR A 55 0.22 -4.99 -7.69
N CYS A 56 -0.53 -3.95 -7.29
CA CYS A 56 -1.04 -2.93 -8.21
C CYS A 56 0.10 -2.23 -8.96
N ALA A 57 1.18 -1.85 -8.27
CA ALA A 57 2.34 -1.21 -8.90
C ALA A 57 3.04 -2.11 -9.92
N ARG A 58 3.09 -3.43 -9.67
CA ARG A 58 3.67 -4.41 -10.61
C ARG A 58 2.83 -4.53 -11.88
N LEU A 59 1.50 -4.53 -11.75
CA LEU A 59 0.58 -4.58 -12.90
C LEU A 59 0.68 -3.32 -13.76
N THR A 60 0.78 -2.15 -13.14
CA THR A 60 1.03 -0.89 -13.87
C THR A 60 2.37 -0.94 -14.60
N LYS A 61 3.47 -1.28 -13.93
CA LYS A 61 4.78 -1.35 -14.60
C LYS A 61 4.80 -2.34 -15.76
N ARG A 62 4.10 -3.48 -15.64
CA ARG A 62 4.00 -4.49 -16.70
C ARG A 62 3.20 -3.98 -17.90
N ASN A 63 2.16 -3.17 -17.69
CA ASN A 63 1.40 -2.61 -18.80
C ASN A 63 2.20 -1.53 -19.55
N GLU A 64 2.95 -0.69 -18.84
CA GLU A 64 3.81 0.35 -19.46
C GLU A 64 4.85 -0.27 -20.40
N THR A 65 5.42 -1.43 -20.06
CA THR A 65 6.41 -2.13 -20.89
C THR A 65 5.83 -2.88 -22.10
N VAL A 66 4.52 -3.16 -22.13
CA VAL A 66 3.87 -3.91 -23.22
C VAL A 66 3.35 -2.98 -24.31
N TRP A 67 3.16 -1.70 -23.99
CA TRP A 67 2.68 -0.66 -24.92
C TRP A 67 3.78 0.36 -25.30
N SER A 68 5.05 0.02 -25.04
CA SER A 68 6.24 0.76 -25.52
C SER A 68 7.00 -0.09 -26.53
#